data_AF-A0AAD6TXN3-F1
#
_entry.id   AF-A0AAD6TXN3-F1
#
_cell.length_a   1.000
_cell.length_b   1.000
_cell.length_c   1.000
_cell.angle_alpha   90.00
_cell.angle_beta   90.00
_cell.angle_gamma   90.00
#
_symmetry.space_group_name_H-M   'P 1'
#
loop_
_entity.id
_entity.type
_entity.pdbx_description
1 polymer ?
#
loop_
_entity_poly.entity_id
_entity_poly.type
_entity_poly.pdbx_seq_one_letter_code
_entity_poly.pdbx_strand_id
1 'polypeptide(L)'
;ARGTCPQVGLGGHATIGGLGPVSRQWGAALDHILEVEIVLANGTVTRASETQNADVLFAVKGAAASFGIVTESVLKTHPEPPSVLRYSYTLQLGKHADMASTFELWQTLIADPKLDRKLATEIVVFELGMIISGTYFGTREEYLALNFEQRLSKNAKVSVVELDDWLGTVANWAETEALKLVGGISGAFYSKSLTFRPDTL
;
A
#
# COMPACT_ATOMS: atom_id res chain seq x y z
N ALA A 1 8.35 1.88 3.93
CA ALA A 1 7.19 1.43 3.15
C ALA A 1 7.20 2.09 1.78
N ARG A 2 6.78 1.41 0.71
CA ARG A 2 6.58 1.99 -0.64
C ARG A 2 5.31 1.44 -1.27
N GLY A 3 4.77 2.14 -2.26
CA GLY A 3 3.70 1.64 -3.13
C GLY A 3 4.15 0.51 -4.04
N THR A 4 3.21 -0.07 -4.79
CA THR A 4 3.44 -1.26 -5.63
C THR A 4 4.15 -0.93 -6.94
N CYS A 5 3.83 0.19 -7.58
CA CYS A 5 4.32 0.60 -8.90
C CYS A 5 5.82 1.01 -8.89
N PRO A 6 6.72 0.28 -9.57
CA PRO A 6 8.16 0.55 -9.54
C PRO A 6 8.59 1.88 -10.16
N GLN A 7 7.82 2.37 -11.14
CA GLN A 7 8.12 3.59 -11.88
C GLN A 7 7.72 4.87 -11.13
N VAL A 8 6.99 4.75 -10.02
CA VAL A 8 6.56 5.90 -9.24
C VAL A 8 7.77 6.50 -8.52
N GLY A 9 8.05 7.77 -8.80
CA GLY A 9 9.15 8.50 -8.19
C GLY A 9 8.97 8.72 -6.68
N LEU A 10 10.07 8.56 -5.93
CA LEU A 10 10.10 8.72 -4.47
C LEU A 10 9.65 10.11 -4.02
N GLY A 11 10.12 11.17 -4.69
CA GLY A 11 9.95 12.56 -4.25
C GLY A 11 8.49 12.98 -4.12
N GLY A 12 7.61 12.57 -5.03
CA GLY A 12 6.17 12.81 -4.91
C GLY A 12 5.49 11.80 -3.97
N HIS A 13 5.83 10.51 -4.08
CA HIS A 13 5.14 9.45 -3.35
C HIS A 13 5.33 9.51 -1.84
N ALA A 14 6.58 9.68 -1.39
CA ALA A 14 6.91 9.68 0.03
C ALA A 14 6.53 10.98 0.74
N THR A 15 6.23 12.05 0.01
CA THR A 15 5.94 13.38 0.60
C THR A 15 4.45 13.72 0.66
N ILE A 16 3.57 12.81 0.23
CA ILE A 16 2.11 12.97 0.29
C ILE A 16 1.41 11.79 0.96
N GLY A 17 2.18 10.85 1.50
CA GLY A 17 1.68 9.59 2.06
C GLY A 17 2.58 8.45 1.62
N GLY A 18 2.13 7.78 0.57
CA GLY A 18 2.79 6.63 -0.01
C GLY A 18 2.37 5.34 0.69
N LEU A 19 1.16 4.89 0.37
CA LEU A 19 0.62 3.63 0.87
C LEU A 19 1.04 2.47 -0.03
N GLY A 20 1.28 1.32 0.59
CA GLY A 20 1.50 0.05 -0.10
C GLY A 20 1.27 -1.13 0.83
N PRO A 21 1.62 -2.35 0.40
CA PRO A 21 1.31 -3.58 1.13
C PRO A 21 1.82 -3.58 2.58
N VAL A 22 3.05 -3.09 2.81
CA VAL A 22 3.66 -3.04 4.15
C VAL A 22 3.12 -1.90 5.04
N SER A 23 2.22 -1.04 4.53
CA SER A 23 1.81 0.16 5.27
C SER A 23 0.99 -0.14 6.52
N ARG A 24 0.22 -1.23 6.55
CA ARG A 24 -0.49 -1.66 7.76
C ARG A 24 0.50 -2.02 8.87
N GLN A 25 1.66 -2.58 8.52
CA GLN A 25 2.68 -2.97 9.49
C GLN A 25 3.49 -1.77 9.97
N TRP A 26 4.02 -0.98 9.03
CA TRP A 26 5.10 -0.03 9.31
C TRP A 26 4.76 1.44 9.07
N GLY A 27 3.57 1.76 8.56
CA GLY A 27 3.17 3.12 8.21
C GLY A 27 3.33 3.44 6.72
N ALA A 28 2.95 4.65 6.33
CA ALA A 28 3.12 5.17 4.97
C ALA A 28 4.59 5.50 4.68
N ALA A 29 4.96 5.69 3.42
CA ALA A 29 6.32 6.08 3.03
C ALA A 29 6.80 7.35 3.77
N LEU A 30 5.91 8.33 3.99
CA LEU A 30 6.21 9.56 4.74
C LEU A 30 6.65 9.27 6.18
N ASP A 31 6.13 8.22 6.81
CA ASP A 31 6.43 7.91 8.23
C ASP A 31 7.90 7.52 8.41
N HIS A 32 8.54 7.11 7.32
CA HIS A 32 9.95 6.71 7.30
C HIS A 32 10.92 7.86 6.99
N ILE A 33 10.44 9.05 6.62
CA ILE A 33 11.31 10.21 6.40
C ILE A 33 11.82 10.70 7.77
N LEU A 34 13.14 10.63 7.94
CA LEU A 34 13.86 11.12 9.13
C LEU A 34 14.38 12.54 8.92
N GLU A 35 14.87 12.81 7.71
CA GLU A 35 15.46 14.09 7.33
C GLU A 35 15.31 14.32 5.83
N VAL A 36 15.23 15.58 5.42
CA VAL A 36 15.29 15.99 4.01
C VAL A 36 16.23 17.17 3.80
N GLU A 37 16.83 17.24 2.62
CA GLU A 37 17.35 18.49 2.07
C GLU A 37 16.31 19.09 1.13
N ILE A 38 16.04 20.40 1.26
CA ILE A 38 14.99 21.09 0.53
C ILE A 38 15.44 22.48 0.06
N VAL A 39 15.10 22.80 -1.19
CA VAL A 39 15.22 24.14 -1.79
C VAL A 39 13.90 24.88 -1.56
N LEU A 40 13.95 25.96 -0.78
CA LEU A 40 12.80 26.81 -0.49
C LEU A 40 12.52 27.80 -1.63
N ALA A 41 11.35 28.45 -1.59
CA ALA A 41 10.90 29.38 -2.63
C ALA A 41 11.87 30.56 -2.89
N ASN A 42 12.67 30.96 -1.90
CA ASN A 42 13.68 32.01 -2.03
C ASN A 42 15.05 31.50 -2.54
N GLY A 43 15.16 30.22 -2.90
CA GLY A 43 16.40 29.57 -3.34
C GLY A 43 17.31 29.09 -2.21
N THR A 44 16.91 29.23 -0.94
CA THR A 44 17.70 28.72 0.19
C THR A 44 17.66 27.20 0.21
N VAL A 45 18.84 26.56 0.29
CA VAL A 45 18.99 25.12 0.53
C VAL A 45 19.12 24.91 2.02
N THR A 46 18.27 24.08 2.62
CA THR A 46 18.33 23.78 4.06
C THR A 46 17.99 22.33 4.34
N ARG A 47 18.42 21.84 5.50
CA ARG A 47 18.02 20.52 6.03
C ARG A 47 16.87 20.66 7.01
N ALA A 48 15.94 19.71 6.95
CA ALA A 48 14.82 19.62 7.87
C ALA A 48 14.76 18.22 8.50
N SER A 49 14.77 18.16 9.81
CA SER A 49 14.71 16.98 10.68
C SER A 49 13.79 17.28 11.88
N GLU A 50 13.61 16.32 12.80
CA GLU A 50 12.84 16.57 14.03
C GLU A 50 13.50 17.63 14.95
N THR A 51 14.81 17.85 14.82
CA THR A 51 15.58 18.77 15.66
C THR A 51 16.03 20.05 14.94
N GLN A 52 15.78 20.16 13.63
CA GLN A 52 16.16 21.31 12.80
C GLN A 52 15.06 21.58 11.78
N ASN A 53 14.50 22.80 11.72
CA ASN A 53 13.40 23.15 10.80
C ASN A 53 12.24 22.13 10.84
N ALA A 54 11.81 21.75 12.04
CA ALA A 54 10.82 20.69 12.25
C ALA A 54 9.45 21.00 11.64
N ASP A 55 9.10 22.28 11.53
CA ASP A 55 7.94 22.78 10.81
C ASP A 55 8.01 22.48 9.30
N VAL A 56 9.19 22.62 8.70
CA VAL A 56 9.45 22.22 7.31
C VAL A 56 9.35 20.72 7.15
N LEU A 57 9.93 19.92 8.06
CA LEU A 57 9.80 18.46 8.00
C LEU A 57 8.33 18.03 8.13
N PHE A 58 7.58 18.65 9.05
CA PHE A 58 6.14 18.41 9.20
C PHE A 58 5.39 18.69 7.89
N ALA A 59 5.65 19.82 7.24
CA ALA A 59 5.03 20.17 5.97
C ALA A 59 5.41 19.21 4.83
N VAL A 60 6.67 18.77 4.80
CA VAL A 60 7.17 17.79 3.80
C VAL A 60 6.51 16.43 3.96
N LYS A 61 6.18 16.01 5.19
CA LYS A 61 5.48 14.75 5.48
C LYS A 61 3.96 14.86 5.22
N GLY A 62 3.59 15.32 4.02
CA GLY A 62 2.19 15.34 3.56
C GLY A 62 1.90 16.34 2.45
N ALA A 63 2.68 17.43 2.33
CA ALA A 63 2.38 18.53 1.42
C ALA A 63 3.61 19.13 0.72
N ALA A 64 4.74 18.41 0.62
CA ALA A 64 6.03 18.99 0.18
C ALA A 64 5.97 19.81 -1.11
N ALA A 65 5.15 19.41 -2.08
CA ALA A 65 4.97 20.11 -3.35
C ALA A 65 4.55 21.59 -3.20
N SER A 66 3.99 21.98 -2.05
CA SER A 66 3.61 23.36 -1.73
C SER A 66 4.71 24.16 -1.00
N PHE A 67 5.79 23.51 -0.55
CA PHE A 67 6.76 24.10 0.37
C PHE A 67 8.19 24.16 -0.18
N GLY A 68 8.52 23.38 -1.21
CA GLY A 68 9.82 23.47 -1.86
C GLY A 68 10.15 22.23 -2.71
N ILE A 69 11.40 22.15 -3.15
CA ILE A 69 11.92 21.03 -3.93
C ILE A 69 12.82 20.21 -3.02
N VAL A 70 12.37 19.00 -2.66
CA VAL A 70 13.20 18.03 -1.92
C VAL A 70 14.27 17.48 -2.84
N THR A 71 15.53 17.64 -2.46
CA THR A 71 16.72 17.20 -3.23
C THR A 71 17.36 15.94 -2.65
N GLU A 72 17.23 15.71 -1.33
CA GLU A 72 17.71 14.52 -0.65
C GLU A 72 16.70 14.07 0.41
N SER A 73 16.63 12.78 0.69
CA SER A 73 15.81 12.23 1.78
C SER A 73 16.54 11.10 2.50
N VAL A 74 16.60 11.17 3.83
CA VAL A 74 17.09 10.11 4.70
C VAL A 74 15.89 9.32 5.21
N LEU A 75 15.88 8.02 4.92
CA LEU A 75 14.75 7.13 5.22
C LEU A 75 15.14 6.07 6.25
N LYS A 76 14.25 5.82 7.21
CA LYS A 76 14.32 4.66 8.10
C LYS A 76 13.93 3.40 7.34
N THR A 77 14.80 2.38 7.37
CA THR A 77 14.52 1.05 6.84
C THR A 77 14.13 0.08 7.96
N HIS A 78 13.56 -1.06 7.57
CA HIS A 78 13.22 -2.17 8.45
C HIS A 78 13.91 -3.44 7.95
N PRO A 79 14.22 -4.40 8.84
CA PRO A 79 14.65 -5.73 8.41
C PRO A 79 13.64 -6.36 7.47
N GLU A 80 14.15 -7.12 6.51
CA GLU A 80 13.34 -7.90 5.59
C GLU A 80 12.50 -8.92 6.36
N PRO A 81 11.20 -9.10 6.03
CA PRO A 81 10.42 -10.19 6.58
C PRO A 81 11.01 -11.54 6.16
N PRO A 82 11.14 -12.52 7.07
CA PRO A 82 11.78 -13.80 6.77
C PRO A 82 10.97 -14.70 5.81
N SER A 83 9.68 -14.41 5.63
CA SER A 83 8.78 -15.12 4.74
C SER A 83 7.65 -14.18 4.32
N VAL A 84 7.16 -14.34 3.10
CA VAL A 84 6.11 -13.52 2.51
C VAL A 84 5.14 -14.39 1.74
N LEU A 85 3.87 -14.37 2.12
CA LEU A 85 2.83 -15.15 1.46
C LEU A 85 1.92 -14.21 0.67
N ARG A 86 1.75 -14.45 -0.64
CA ARG A 86 0.76 -13.73 -1.45
C ARG A 86 -0.49 -14.59 -1.61
N TYR A 87 -1.66 -13.99 -1.41
CA TYR A 87 -2.93 -14.67 -1.63
C TYR A 87 -3.80 -13.87 -2.59
N SER A 88 -4.59 -14.59 -3.37
CA SER A 88 -5.62 -14.03 -4.23
C SER A 88 -6.86 -14.89 -4.13
N TYR A 89 -7.99 -14.28 -3.76
CA TYR A 89 -9.29 -14.92 -3.80
C TYR A 89 -9.96 -14.60 -5.13
N THR A 90 -10.23 -15.64 -5.90
CA THR A 90 -10.68 -15.49 -7.28
C THR A 90 -12.20 -15.38 -7.34
N LEU A 91 -12.62 -14.19 -7.80
CA LEU A 91 -13.85 -13.80 -8.48
C LEU A 91 -15.19 -14.31 -7.93
N GLN A 92 -15.95 -13.37 -7.37
CA GLN A 92 -17.38 -13.35 -7.66
C GLN A 92 -17.58 -12.70 -9.03
N LEU A 93 -18.02 -13.49 -10.01
CA LEU A 93 -18.61 -12.99 -11.25
C LEU A 93 -20.11 -12.85 -11.00
N GLY A 94 -20.68 -11.68 -11.26
CA GLY A 94 -22.08 -11.43 -10.95
C GLY A 94 -22.44 -9.95 -11.01
N LYS A 95 -23.65 -9.61 -10.57
CA LYS A 95 -24.05 -8.21 -10.45
C LYS A 95 -23.38 -7.62 -9.22
N HIS A 96 -23.04 -6.32 -9.24
CA HIS A 96 -22.42 -5.66 -8.08
C HIS A 96 -23.26 -5.77 -6.80
N ALA A 97 -24.60 -5.80 -6.93
CA ALA A 97 -25.51 -6.02 -5.80
C ALA A 97 -25.24 -7.34 -5.06
N ASP A 98 -24.83 -8.40 -5.77
CA ASP A 98 -24.54 -9.70 -5.18
C ASP A 98 -23.21 -9.68 -4.39
N MET A 99 -22.32 -8.74 -4.71
CA MET A 99 -21.00 -8.59 -4.10
C MET A 99 -20.99 -7.71 -2.86
N ALA A 100 -22.06 -6.92 -2.62
CA ALA A 100 -22.15 -5.98 -1.50
C ALA A 100 -21.88 -6.66 -0.15
N SER A 101 -22.49 -7.83 0.08
CA SER A 101 -22.27 -8.62 1.30
C SER A 101 -20.81 -9.01 1.51
N THR A 102 -20.09 -9.32 0.43
CA THR A 102 -18.66 -9.71 0.50
C THR A 102 -17.77 -8.49 0.71
N PHE A 103 -18.11 -7.34 0.12
CA PHE A 103 -17.45 -6.07 0.38
C PHE A 103 -17.63 -5.64 1.85
N GLU A 104 -18.84 -5.72 2.41
CA GLU A 104 -19.14 -5.41 3.82
C GLU A 104 -18.39 -6.35 4.79
N LEU A 105 -18.33 -7.64 4.47
CA LEU A 105 -17.53 -8.61 5.24
C LEU A 105 -16.05 -8.24 5.21
N TRP A 106 -15.49 -7.95 4.03
CA TRP A 106 -14.10 -7.50 3.91
C TRP A 106 -13.85 -6.23 4.71
N GLN A 107 -14.73 -5.21 4.62
CA GLN A 107 -14.63 -3.97 5.39
C GLN A 107 -14.61 -4.24 6.90
N THR A 108 -15.52 -5.09 7.38
CA THR A 108 -15.61 -5.48 8.80
C THR A 108 -14.32 -6.14 9.27
N LEU A 109 -13.72 -7.00 8.44
CA LEU A 109 -12.48 -7.70 8.77
C LEU A 109 -11.28 -6.77 8.83
N ILE A 110 -11.12 -5.88 7.85
CA ILE A 110 -9.96 -4.97 7.82
C ILE A 110 -10.02 -3.91 8.92
N ALA A 111 -11.23 -3.57 9.38
CA ALA A 111 -11.48 -2.64 10.47
C ALA A 111 -11.29 -3.26 11.87
N ASP A 112 -11.14 -4.59 11.96
CA ASP A 112 -10.87 -5.28 13.23
C ASP A 112 -9.51 -4.80 13.82
N PRO A 113 -9.50 -4.15 15.00
CA PRO A 113 -8.27 -3.64 15.60
C PRO A 113 -7.32 -4.76 16.04
N LYS A 114 -7.82 -6.01 16.14
CA LYS A 114 -7.02 -7.20 16.49
C LYS A 114 -6.48 -7.93 15.26
N LEU A 115 -6.89 -7.54 14.05
CA LEU A 115 -6.39 -8.16 12.83
C LEU A 115 -4.90 -7.85 12.69
N ASP A 116 -4.11 -8.91 12.47
CA ASP A 116 -2.65 -8.84 12.40
C ASP A 116 -2.17 -7.73 11.45
N ARG A 117 -1.22 -6.94 11.92
CA ARG A 117 -0.64 -5.84 11.16
C ARG A 117 0.23 -6.32 9.99
N LYS A 118 0.68 -7.57 10.01
CA LYS A 118 1.38 -8.25 8.91
C LYS A 118 0.49 -8.53 7.70
N LEU A 119 -0.85 -8.42 7.82
CA LEU A 119 -1.77 -8.67 6.72
C LEU A 119 -2.01 -7.40 5.88
N ALA A 120 -1.54 -7.40 4.65
CA ALA A 120 -1.97 -6.48 3.60
C ALA A 120 -3.14 -7.09 2.84
N THR A 121 -4.16 -6.30 2.54
CA THR A 121 -5.28 -6.70 1.69
C THR A 121 -5.80 -5.51 0.90
N GLU A 122 -6.24 -5.77 -0.31
CA GLU A 122 -6.91 -4.82 -1.19
C GLU A 122 -8.09 -5.50 -1.88
N ILE A 123 -9.03 -4.68 -2.34
CA ILE A 123 -10.16 -5.13 -3.13
C ILE A 123 -10.23 -4.33 -4.42
N VAL A 124 -10.32 -5.03 -5.55
CA VAL A 124 -10.47 -4.45 -6.88
C VAL A 124 -11.85 -4.83 -7.39
N VAL A 125 -12.73 -3.84 -7.52
CA VAL A 125 -14.05 -3.99 -8.15
C VAL A 125 -13.96 -3.47 -9.58
N PHE A 126 -14.44 -4.28 -10.52
CA PHE A 126 -14.47 -3.96 -11.94
C PHE A 126 -15.82 -4.38 -12.54
N GLU A 127 -16.04 -4.10 -13.82
CA GLU A 127 -17.35 -4.25 -14.47
C GLU A 127 -17.92 -5.67 -14.33
N LEU A 128 -17.08 -6.69 -14.42
CA LEU A 128 -17.50 -8.09 -14.42
C LEU A 128 -17.41 -8.76 -13.04
N GLY A 129 -16.83 -8.11 -12.03
CA GLY A 129 -16.47 -8.83 -10.82
C GLY A 129 -15.71 -8.05 -9.76
N MET A 130 -15.24 -8.81 -8.79
CA MET A 130 -14.43 -8.33 -7.68
C MET A 130 -13.30 -9.32 -7.37
N ILE A 131 -12.11 -8.80 -7.09
CA ILE A 131 -10.95 -9.58 -6.64
C ILE A 131 -10.54 -9.05 -5.26
N ILE A 132 -10.35 -9.96 -4.31
CA ILE A 132 -9.70 -9.67 -3.04
C ILE A 132 -8.32 -10.32 -3.09
N SER A 133 -7.28 -9.52 -2.92
CA SER A 133 -5.91 -9.99 -2.94
C SER A 133 -5.11 -9.34 -1.82
N GLY A 134 -3.92 -9.88 -1.54
CA GLY A 134 -3.07 -9.30 -0.54
C GLY A 134 -1.78 -10.05 -0.33
N THR A 135 -1.05 -9.60 0.69
CA THR A 135 0.22 -10.17 1.09
C THR A 135 0.25 -10.27 2.60
N TYR A 136 0.74 -11.38 3.12
CA TYR A 136 0.99 -11.59 4.53
C TYR A 136 2.50 -11.66 4.77
N PHE A 137 3.02 -10.79 5.64
CA PHE A 137 4.46 -10.72 5.96
C PHE A 137 4.82 -11.65 7.12
N GLY A 138 4.75 -12.94 6.85
CA GLY A 138 5.04 -14.01 7.80
C GLY A 138 4.82 -15.38 7.18
N THR A 139 4.85 -16.43 8.00
CA THR A 139 4.77 -17.80 7.50
C THR A 139 3.35 -18.19 7.09
N ARG A 140 3.24 -19.24 6.27
CA ARG A 140 1.95 -19.83 5.89
C ARG A 140 1.12 -20.27 7.10
N GLU A 141 1.76 -20.82 8.12
CA GLU A 141 1.07 -21.27 9.35
C GLU A 141 0.43 -20.10 10.09
N GLU A 142 1.18 -18.99 10.26
CA GLU A 142 0.65 -17.76 10.87
C GLU A 142 -0.52 -17.20 10.05
N TYR A 143 -0.40 -17.18 8.72
CA TYR A 143 -1.48 -16.74 7.83
C TYR A 143 -2.74 -17.61 7.95
N LEU A 144 -2.59 -18.94 7.95
CA LEU A 144 -3.73 -19.86 8.10
C LEU A 144 -4.41 -19.70 9.46
N ALA A 145 -3.65 -19.40 10.52
CA ALA A 145 -4.20 -19.16 11.86
C ALA A 145 -5.11 -17.93 11.94
N LEU A 146 -4.98 -16.97 11.01
CA LEU A 146 -5.90 -15.82 10.91
C LEU A 146 -7.33 -16.24 10.53
N ASN A 147 -7.48 -17.44 9.94
CA ASN A 147 -8.72 -17.93 9.34
C ASN A 147 -9.35 -16.88 8.39
N PHE A 148 -8.52 -16.04 7.75
CA PHE A 148 -8.98 -14.90 6.95
C PHE A 148 -9.90 -15.35 5.81
N GLU A 149 -9.59 -16.49 5.20
CA GLU A 149 -10.38 -17.16 4.16
C GLU A 149 -11.79 -17.52 4.62
N GLN A 150 -11.87 -18.25 5.73
CA GLN A 150 -13.14 -18.73 6.29
C GLN A 150 -14.01 -17.55 6.77
N ARG A 151 -13.37 -16.46 7.22
CA ARG A 151 -14.02 -15.22 7.63
C ARG A 151 -14.57 -14.43 6.42
N LEU A 152 -13.95 -14.51 5.25
CA LEU A 152 -14.36 -13.78 4.04
C LEU A 152 -15.47 -14.48 3.25
N SER A 153 -15.51 -15.82 3.15
CA SER A 153 -16.72 -16.56 2.73
C SER A 153 -16.56 -18.08 2.87
N LYS A 154 -17.68 -18.81 2.87
CA LYS A 154 -17.71 -20.29 2.73
C LYS A 154 -17.51 -20.79 1.28
N ASN A 155 -17.58 -19.91 0.27
CA ASN A 155 -17.71 -20.29 -1.15
C ASN A 155 -16.60 -19.71 -2.06
N ALA A 156 -15.60 -19.01 -1.53
CA ALA A 156 -14.51 -18.46 -2.34
C ALA A 156 -13.56 -19.57 -2.80
N LYS A 157 -13.29 -19.63 -4.10
CA LYS A 157 -12.16 -20.41 -4.61
C LYS A 157 -10.87 -19.62 -4.36
N VAL A 158 -10.06 -20.13 -3.45
CA VAL A 158 -8.80 -19.50 -3.06
C VAL A 158 -7.66 -19.98 -3.94
N SER A 159 -6.80 -19.06 -4.40
CA SER A 159 -5.51 -19.37 -4.98
C SER A 159 -4.42 -18.69 -4.14
N VAL A 160 -3.68 -19.47 -3.36
CA VAL A 160 -2.53 -18.98 -2.58
C VAL A 160 -1.25 -19.28 -3.35
N VAL A 161 -0.40 -18.26 -3.53
CA VAL A 161 0.92 -18.39 -4.15
C VAL A 161 1.96 -18.02 -3.10
N GLU A 162 2.74 -18.99 -2.66
CA GLU A 162 3.82 -18.79 -1.72
C GLU A 162 5.06 -18.26 -2.46
N LEU A 163 5.67 -17.20 -1.93
CA LEU A 163 6.87 -16.59 -2.49
C LEU A 163 7.92 -16.53 -1.39
N ASP A 164 8.96 -17.35 -1.50
CA ASP A 164 9.97 -17.49 -0.43
C ASP A 164 11.03 -16.37 -0.45
N ASP A 165 10.85 -15.33 -1.25
CA ASP A 165 11.81 -14.23 -1.44
C ASP A 165 11.09 -12.87 -1.51
N TRP A 166 11.57 -11.88 -0.74
CA TRP A 166 11.09 -10.51 -0.77
C TRP A 166 11.38 -9.84 -2.11
N LEU A 167 12.55 -10.08 -2.70
CA LEU A 167 12.89 -9.54 -4.01
C LEU A 167 11.99 -10.14 -5.08
N GLY A 168 11.74 -11.44 -5.04
CA GLY A 168 10.72 -12.13 -5.83
C GLY A 168 9.32 -11.57 -5.62
N THR A 169 8.95 -11.18 -4.40
CA THR A 169 7.65 -10.54 -4.11
C THR A 169 7.57 -9.13 -4.67
N VAL A 170 8.61 -8.32 -4.46
CA VAL A 170 8.75 -6.98 -5.04
C VAL A 170 8.74 -7.03 -6.56
N ALA A 171 9.47 -7.98 -7.12
CA ALA A 171 9.50 -8.28 -8.55
C ALA A 171 8.14 -8.78 -9.00
N ASN A 172 7.40 -9.57 -8.25
CA ASN A 172 6.06 -10.04 -8.62
C ASN A 172 4.97 -8.96 -8.51
N TRP A 173 5.07 -8.05 -7.53
CA TRP A 173 4.30 -6.80 -7.52
C TRP A 173 4.64 -5.91 -8.73
N ALA A 174 5.88 -5.99 -9.23
CA ALA A 174 6.36 -5.30 -10.42
C ALA A 174 6.11 -6.06 -11.74
N GLU A 175 6.01 -7.39 -11.71
CA GLU A 175 5.87 -8.38 -12.78
C GLU A 175 4.45 -8.93 -12.75
N THR A 176 3.52 -8.01 -12.90
CA THR A 176 2.55 -8.27 -13.94
C THR A 176 3.21 -7.70 -15.19
N GLU A 177 3.66 -8.55 -16.11
CA GLU A 177 4.24 -8.17 -17.41
C GLU A 177 3.45 -7.06 -18.14
N ALA A 178 2.16 -6.88 -17.82
CA ALA A 178 1.34 -5.75 -18.23
C ALA A 178 1.78 -4.37 -17.70
N LEU A 179 2.34 -4.21 -16.50
CA LEU A 179 2.74 -2.90 -15.95
C LEU A 179 4.12 -2.43 -16.41
N LYS A 180 5.06 -3.32 -16.74
CA LYS A 180 6.30 -2.92 -17.43
C LYS A 180 6.01 -2.52 -18.88
N LEU A 181 5.09 -3.21 -19.56
CA LEU A 181 4.64 -2.87 -20.91
C LEU A 181 3.74 -1.63 -20.96
N VAL A 182 2.87 -1.39 -19.97
CA VAL A 182 1.84 -0.33 -19.99
C VAL A 182 2.11 0.83 -19.02
N GLY A 183 2.91 0.65 -17.96
CA GLY A 183 3.23 1.72 -17.01
C GLY A 183 4.07 2.86 -17.63
N GLY A 184 4.80 2.57 -18.71
CA GLY A 184 5.42 3.57 -19.57
C GLY A 184 4.51 4.10 -20.70
N ILE A 185 3.34 3.49 -20.92
CA ILE A 185 2.38 3.91 -21.93
C ILE A 185 1.43 4.91 -21.29
N SER A 186 1.55 6.17 -21.70
CA SER A 186 0.59 7.20 -21.32
C SER A 186 -0.81 6.79 -21.80
N GLY A 187 -1.73 6.64 -20.85
CA GLY A 187 -3.14 6.38 -21.11
C GLY A 187 -3.98 7.53 -20.59
N ALA A 188 -5.05 7.88 -21.30
CA ALA A 188 -6.04 8.81 -20.77
C ALA A 188 -6.87 8.08 -19.69
N PHE A 189 -6.85 8.60 -18.47
CA PHE A 189 -7.71 8.11 -17.40
C PHE A 189 -8.18 9.28 -16.52
N TYR A 190 -9.25 9.01 -15.77
CA TYR A 190 -9.73 9.88 -14.72
C TYR A 190 -9.72 9.09 -13.41
N SER A 191 -9.25 9.71 -12.33
CA SER A 191 -9.17 9.07 -11.01
C SER A 191 -9.68 9.99 -9.92
N LYS A 192 -10.27 9.37 -8.89
CA LYS A 192 -10.67 9.99 -7.64
C LYS A 192 -10.16 9.11 -6.50
N SER A 193 -9.86 9.71 -5.35
CA SER A 193 -9.56 9.01 -4.12
C SER A 193 -10.54 9.41 -3.02
N LEU A 194 -10.76 8.50 -2.08
CA LEU A 194 -11.59 8.71 -0.89
C LEU A 194 -10.88 8.07 0.30
N THR A 195 -11.21 8.51 1.51
CA THR A 195 -10.77 7.88 2.75
C THR A 195 -11.97 7.77 3.66
N PHE A 196 -12.09 6.61 4.30
CA PHE A 196 -13.17 6.30 5.21
C PHE A 196 -12.62 6.08 6.61
N ARG A 197 -13.38 6.52 7.59
CA ARG A 197 -13.19 6.24 9.01
C ARG A 197 -14.44 5.54 9.56
N PRO A 198 -14.34 4.79 10.67
CA PRO A 198 -15.50 4.13 11.28
C PRO A 198 -16.67 5.06 11.60
N ASP A 199 -16.42 6.35 11.85
CA ASP A 199 -17.43 7.38 12.12
C ASP A 199 -18.01 8.05 10.85
N THR A 200 -17.51 7.71 9.67
CA THR A 200 -17.94 8.25 8.36
C THR A 200 -18.51 7.20 7.42
N LEU A 201 -18.57 5.94 7.88
CA LEU A 201 -19.27 4.81 7.24
C LEU A 201 -20.61 4.61 7.93
#